data_AF-A0A495JJ73-F1
#
_entry.id   AF-A0A495JJ73-F1
#
_cell.length_a   1.000
_cell.length_b   1.000
_cell.length_c   1.000
_cell.angle_alpha   90.00
_cell.angle_beta   90.00
_cell.angle_gamma   90.00
#
_symmetry.space_group_name_H-M   'P 1'
#
loop_
_entity.id
_entity.type
_entity.pdbx_description
1 polymer ?
#
loop_
_entity_poly.entity_id
_entity_poly.type
_entity_poly.pdbx_seq_one_letter_code
_entity_poly.pdbx_strand_id
1 'polypeptide(L)'
;MAAGLDPPRPLIREWHTMTPDEQAAEWKALVEWVIWIHDLYELSREERLPLCWPRHPGLVEELRSLKAWRNAVYTSPDTAAAAHTARSWHGELRQTIAATATFWAPTCRAGHKDATVLGEAHPDLAEQWQKVRPPVMASAPTPRPVTASGDEISDADMTTAVAAGHAEPHSRSMPYYARLDGTWWTRSTDGTTWLRCTDPTHHAHLDDTSARMRAADTARDQLDQ
;
A
#
# COMPACT_ATOMS: atom_id res chain seq x y z
N MET A 1 17.16 17.14 -20.15
CA MET A 1 17.48 16.70 -18.78
C MET A 1 16.21 16.11 -18.20
N ALA A 2 16.09 14.78 -18.17
CA ALA A 2 14.92 14.11 -17.61
C ALA A 2 15.04 14.08 -16.09
N ALA A 3 14.11 14.71 -15.39
CA ALA A 3 13.93 14.53 -13.96
C ALA A 3 13.44 13.09 -13.75
N GLY A 4 14.32 12.23 -13.21
CA GLY A 4 13.93 10.90 -12.76
C GLY A 4 12.93 11.06 -11.62
N LEU A 5 11.66 10.77 -11.87
CA LEU A 5 10.70 10.49 -10.83
C LEU A 5 11.15 9.17 -10.19
N ASP A 6 11.87 9.29 -9.08
CA ASP A 6 12.16 8.18 -8.18
C ASP A 6 10.79 7.54 -7.86
N PRO A 7 10.56 6.24 -8.16
CA PRO A 7 9.30 5.61 -7.85
C PRO A 7 9.03 5.78 -6.35
N PRO A 8 7.77 6.04 -5.93
CA PRO A 8 7.46 6.20 -4.52
C PRO A 8 7.96 4.97 -3.77
N ARG A 9 8.99 5.16 -2.95
CA ARG A 9 9.55 4.08 -2.15
C ARG A 9 8.39 3.52 -1.31
N PRO A 10 8.15 2.20 -1.33
CA PRO A 10 7.16 1.61 -0.44
C PRO A 10 7.50 2.04 0.99
N LEU A 11 6.51 2.54 1.72
CA LEU A 11 6.68 3.08 3.08
C LEU A 11 7.26 2.03 4.04
N ILE A 12 7.12 0.74 3.72
CA ILE A 12 7.73 -0.40 4.40
C ILE A 12 8.31 -1.34 3.33
N ARG A 13 9.61 -1.67 3.45
CA ARG A 13 10.25 -2.76 2.69
C ARG A 13 10.32 -4.01 3.56
N GLU A 14 10.10 -5.16 2.94
CA GLU A 14 10.25 -6.47 3.59
C GLU A 14 11.72 -6.69 3.97
N TRP A 15 11.99 -7.17 5.18
CA TRP A 15 13.36 -7.28 5.72
C TRP A 15 14.30 -8.08 4.82
N HIS A 16 13.82 -9.20 4.27
CA HIS A 16 14.61 -10.07 3.39
C HIS A 16 15.02 -9.41 2.07
N THR A 17 14.36 -8.31 1.68
CA THR A 17 14.67 -7.54 0.47
C THR A 17 15.69 -6.41 0.72
N MET A 18 16.07 -6.18 1.97
CA MET A 18 17.00 -5.11 2.35
C MET A 18 18.46 -5.57 2.21
N THR A 19 19.34 -4.65 1.82
CA THR A 19 20.79 -4.88 1.90
C THR A 19 21.25 -4.99 3.36
N PRO A 20 22.43 -5.58 3.64
CA PRO A 20 22.95 -5.64 5.01
C PRO A 20 23.07 -4.28 5.70
N ASP A 21 23.47 -3.24 4.96
CA ASP A 21 23.59 -1.87 5.50
C ASP A 21 22.21 -1.27 5.82
N GLU A 22 21.21 -1.51 4.96
CA GLU A 22 19.82 -1.11 5.20
C GLU A 22 19.25 -1.81 6.45
N GLN A 23 19.50 -3.12 6.59
CA GLN A 23 19.09 -3.88 7.78
C GLN A 23 19.75 -3.34 9.04
N ALA A 24 21.05 -3.03 9.02
CA ALA A 24 21.76 -2.48 10.16
C ALA A 24 21.23 -1.10 10.57
N ALA A 25 20.95 -0.23 9.60
CA ALA A 25 20.38 1.08 9.84
C ALA A 25 18.95 0.99 10.42
N GLU A 26 18.11 0.14 9.82
CA GLU A 26 16.73 -0.07 10.29
C GLU A 26 16.70 -0.74 11.68
N TRP A 27 17.61 -1.68 11.95
CA TRP A 27 17.77 -2.31 13.25
C TRP A 27 18.08 -1.28 14.34
N LYS A 28 19.06 -0.40 14.10
CA LYS A 28 19.42 0.66 15.04
C LYS A 28 18.24 1.57 15.33
N ALA A 29 17.55 2.03 14.28
CA ALA A 29 16.38 2.89 14.42
C ALA A 29 15.21 2.18 15.15
N LEU A 30 15.05 0.87 14.95
CA LEU A 30 14.06 0.06 15.67
C LEU A 30 14.40 -0.03 17.15
N VAL A 31 15.66 -0.33 17.51
CA VAL A 31 16.09 -0.42 18.92
C VAL A 31 15.85 0.90 19.66
N GLU A 32 16.26 2.02 19.07
CA GLU A 32 16.03 3.36 19.64
C GLU A 32 14.53 3.64 19.84
N TRP A 33 13.71 3.26 18.87
CA TRP A 33 12.26 3.42 18.95
C TRP A 33 11.60 2.49 20.00
N VAL A 34 12.07 1.25 20.12
CA VAL A 34 11.56 0.30 21.13
C VAL A 34 11.87 0.80 22.53
N ILE A 35 13.08 1.35 22.77
CA ILE A 35 13.43 2.00 24.04
C ILE A 35 12.45 3.14 24.33
N TRP A 36 12.20 4.00 23.34
CA TRP A 36 11.26 5.12 23.49
C TRP A 36 9.83 4.67 23.83
N ILE A 37 9.26 3.65 23.18
CA ILE A 37 7.91 3.16 23.54
C ILE A 37 7.91 2.47 24.89
N HIS A 38 9.00 1.81 25.26
CA HIS A 38 9.10 1.11 26.53
C HIS A 38 9.00 2.11 27.69
N ASP A 39 9.68 3.24 27.56
CA ASP A 39 9.61 4.33 28.53
C ASP A 39 8.25 5.05 28.48
N LEU A 40 7.76 5.38 27.28
CA LEU A 40 6.52 6.15 27.13
C LEU A 40 5.26 5.39 27.57
N TYR A 41 5.20 4.07 27.36
CA TYR A 41 4.04 3.23 27.69
C TYR A 41 4.25 2.37 28.92
N GLU A 42 5.33 2.62 29.67
CA GLU A 42 5.71 1.87 30.87
C GLU A 42 5.73 0.34 30.63
N LEU A 43 6.28 -0.10 29.50
CA LEU A 43 6.21 -1.51 29.07
C LEU A 43 7.04 -2.46 29.95
N SER A 44 7.94 -1.93 30.77
CA SER A 44 8.62 -2.70 31.83
C SER A 44 7.67 -3.21 32.90
N ARG A 45 6.55 -2.50 33.13
CA ARG A 45 5.59 -2.91 34.15
C ARG A 45 4.90 -4.17 33.66
N GLU A 46 4.88 -5.18 34.52
CA GLU A 46 4.21 -6.47 34.24
C GLU A 46 4.77 -7.21 33.02
N GLU A 47 6.01 -6.91 32.60
CA GLU A 47 6.68 -7.56 31.46
C GLU A 47 5.86 -7.53 30.15
N ARG A 48 5.12 -6.44 29.92
CA ARG A 48 4.19 -6.29 28.78
C ARG A 48 4.89 -6.43 27.42
N LEU A 49 6.13 -5.96 27.33
CA LEU A 49 7.04 -6.27 26.24
C LEU A 49 8.31 -6.91 26.82
N PRO A 50 8.63 -8.18 26.47
CA PRO A 50 9.76 -8.86 27.08
C PRO A 50 11.09 -8.27 26.58
N LEU A 51 12.08 -8.17 27.46
CA LEU A 51 13.43 -7.66 27.11
C LEU A 51 14.14 -8.52 26.05
N CYS A 52 13.71 -9.77 25.88
CA CYS A 52 14.20 -10.66 24.86
C CYS A 52 13.53 -10.48 23.50
N TRP A 53 12.69 -9.46 23.29
CA TRP A 53 12.06 -9.13 22.00
C TRP A 53 13.02 -9.21 20.79
N PRO A 54 14.33 -8.86 20.87
CA PRO A 54 15.23 -8.97 19.72
C PRO A 54 15.43 -10.41 19.22
N ARG A 55 15.14 -11.41 20.06
CA ARG A 55 15.27 -12.84 19.75
C ARG A 55 14.03 -13.43 19.08
N HIS A 56 13.03 -12.61 18.77
CA HIS A 56 11.76 -13.03 18.19
C HIS A 56 11.57 -12.40 16.81
N PRO A 57 11.99 -13.04 15.70
CA PRO A 57 11.92 -12.46 14.37
C PRO A 57 10.52 -11.99 13.96
N GLY A 58 9.47 -12.73 14.33
CA GLY A 58 8.08 -12.32 14.07
C GLY A 58 7.69 -11.04 14.82
N LEU A 59 8.04 -10.94 16.11
CA LEU A 59 7.81 -9.73 16.90
C LEU A 59 8.62 -8.54 16.38
N VAL A 60 9.85 -8.77 15.88
CA VAL A 60 10.66 -7.74 15.22
C VAL A 60 9.92 -7.15 14.01
N GLU A 61 9.31 -7.99 13.16
CA GLU A 61 8.53 -7.52 12.00
C GLU A 61 7.26 -6.74 12.41
N GLU A 62 6.55 -7.20 13.44
CA GLU A 62 5.38 -6.49 13.98
C GLU A 62 5.76 -5.09 14.52
N LEU A 63 6.85 -5.01 15.29
CA LEU A 63 7.35 -3.75 15.86
C LEU A 63 7.86 -2.78 14.76
N ARG A 64 8.54 -3.30 13.73
CA ARG A 64 8.94 -2.51 12.55
C ARG A 64 7.74 -1.93 11.83
N SER A 65 6.72 -2.74 11.62
CA SER A 65 5.48 -2.33 10.95
C SER A 65 4.79 -1.21 11.74
N LEU A 66 4.69 -1.35 13.07
CA LEU A 66 4.14 -0.31 13.95
C LEU A 66 4.95 0.99 13.93
N LYS A 67 6.29 0.91 13.95
CA LYS A 67 7.18 2.08 13.83
C LYS A 67 6.96 2.81 12.52
N ALA A 68 6.91 2.08 11.41
CA ALA A 68 6.74 2.68 10.09
C ALA A 68 5.35 3.31 9.92
N TRP A 69 4.29 2.65 10.41
CA TRP A 69 2.96 3.26 10.42
C TRP A 69 2.93 4.53 11.29
N ARG A 70 3.56 4.51 12.48
CA ARG A 70 3.71 5.73 13.30
C ARG A 70 4.33 6.86 12.49
N ASN A 71 5.43 6.60 11.79
CA ASN A 71 6.07 7.63 10.98
C ASN A 71 5.08 8.18 9.94
N ALA A 72 4.37 7.33 9.21
CA ALA A 72 3.35 7.77 8.27
C ALA A 72 2.25 8.63 8.93
N VAL A 73 1.79 8.27 10.14
CA VAL A 73 0.79 9.06 10.89
C VAL A 73 1.30 10.47 11.24
N TYR A 74 2.55 10.58 11.67
CA TYR A 74 3.09 11.84 12.23
C TYR A 74 3.90 12.68 11.23
N THR A 75 4.23 12.14 10.05
CA THR A 75 4.99 12.87 9.00
C THR A 75 4.18 13.16 7.75
N SER A 76 2.96 12.61 7.60
CA SER A 76 2.10 12.89 6.45
C SER A 76 1.17 14.08 6.73
N PRO A 77 1.13 15.13 5.88
CA PRO A 77 0.40 16.37 6.14
C PRO A 77 -1.12 16.30 5.91
N ASP A 78 -1.72 15.13 5.72
CA ASP A 78 -3.17 14.99 5.56
C ASP A 78 -3.91 15.14 6.90
N THR A 79 -4.30 16.38 7.19
CA THR A 79 -4.81 16.82 8.49
C THR A 79 -6.22 16.32 8.83
N ALA A 80 -7.08 16.04 7.84
CA ALA A 80 -8.49 15.74 8.08
C ALA A 80 -8.72 14.41 8.80
N ALA A 81 -7.83 13.42 8.63
CA ALA A 81 -7.92 12.10 9.27
C ALA A 81 -6.87 11.89 10.38
N ALA A 82 -5.91 12.80 10.56
CA ALA A 82 -4.73 12.61 11.39
C ALA A 82 -5.05 12.17 12.84
N ALA A 83 -6.05 12.78 13.48
CA ALA A 83 -6.43 12.45 14.85
C ALA A 83 -7.02 11.03 14.99
N HIS A 84 -7.86 10.61 14.04
CA HIS A 84 -8.40 9.25 14.03
C HIS A 84 -7.30 8.22 13.75
N THR A 85 -6.46 8.47 12.75
CA THR A 85 -5.33 7.59 12.41
C THR A 85 -4.36 7.44 13.57
N ALA A 86 -4.05 8.54 14.29
CA ALA A 86 -3.23 8.48 15.49
C ALA A 86 -3.87 7.63 16.58
N ARG A 87 -5.18 7.82 16.85
CA ARG A 87 -5.90 6.99 17.83
C ARG A 87 -5.90 5.51 17.45
N SER A 88 -6.11 5.20 16.18
CA SER A 88 -6.10 3.82 15.66
C SER A 88 -4.72 3.18 15.81
N TRP A 89 -3.64 3.93 15.54
CA TRP A 89 -2.27 3.47 15.78
C TRP A 89 -2.02 3.10 17.24
N HIS A 90 -2.48 3.92 18.21
CA HIS A 90 -2.39 3.57 19.63
C HIS A 90 -3.22 2.32 19.99
N GLY A 91 -4.31 2.06 19.27
CA GLY A 91 -5.12 0.85 19.41
C GLY A 91 -4.35 -0.40 19.02
N GLU A 92 -3.72 -0.39 17.85
CA GLU A 92 -2.91 -1.52 17.37
C GLU A 92 -1.66 -1.74 18.21
N LEU A 93 -1.00 -0.68 18.70
CA LEU A 93 0.12 -0.82 19.64
C LEU A 93 -0.30 -1.65 20.87
N ARG A 94 -1.46 -1.35 21.48
CA ARG A 94 -1.96 -2.12 22.62
C ARG A 94 -2.29 -3.56 22.26
N GLN A 95 -2.84 -3.79 21.06
CA GLN A 95 -3.14 -5.14 20.57
C GLN A 95 -1.86 -5.96 20.38
N THR A 96 -0.82 -5.41 19.75
CA THR A 96 0.49 -6.07 19.59
C THR A 96 1.13 -6.39 20.94
N ILE A 97 1.09 -5.46 21.90
CA ILE A 97 1.59 -5.69 23.27
C ILE A 97 0.82 -6.84 23.94
N ALA A 98 -0.51 -6.83 23.88
CA ALA A 98 -1.34 -7.89 24.47
C ALA A 98 -1.10 -9.25 23.80
N ALA A 99 -0.95 -9.26 22.47
CA ALA A 99 -0.60 -10.45 21.70
C ALA A 99 0.76 -11.01 22.13
N THR A 100 1.73 -10.13 22.45
CA THR A 100 3.06 -10.56 22.88
C THR A 100 3.05 -11.43 24.14
N ALA A 101 2.22 -11.07 25.12
CA ALA A 101 2.04 -11.85 26.33
C ALA A 101 1.47 -13.26 26.07
N THR A 102 0.76 -13.47 24.97
CA THR A 102 0.07 -14.74 24.68
C THR A 102 0.82 -15.60 23.66
N PHE A 103 1.34 -14.98 22.59
CA PHE A 103 2.01 -15.68 21.49
C PHE A 103 3.50 -15.89 21.73
N TRP A 104 4.19 -14.91 22.33
CA TRP A 104 5.66 -14.94 22.45
C TRP A 104 6.15 -15.33 23.84
N ALA A 105 5.41 -14.98 24.90
CA ALA A 105 5.81 -15.23 26.29
C ALA A 105 6.03 -16.72 26.68
N PRO A 106 5.27 -17.72 26.16
CA PRO A 106 5.54 -19.12 26.48
C PRO A 106 6.96 -19.56 26.09
N THR A 107 7.42 -19.12 24.91
CA THR A 107 8.77 -19.41 24.40
C THR A 107 9.86 -18.66 25.17
N CYS A 108 9.54 -17.49 25.75
CA CYS A 108 10.47 -16.74 26.59
C CYS A 108 10.72 -17.47 27.93
N ARG A 109 9.64 -17.95 28.58
CA ARG A 109 9.70 -18.58 29.91
C ARG A 109 10.31 -19.98 29.90
N ALA A 110 10.16 -20.71 28.80
CA ALA A 110 10.70 -22.07 28.63
C ALA A 110 12.18 -22.11 28.19
N GLY A 111 12.81 -20.94 28.01
CA GLY A 111 14.16 -20.79 27.48
C GLY A 111 14.17 -20.65 25.95
N HIS A 112 14.95 -19.69 25.46
CA HIS A 112 15.04 -19.41 24.03
C HIS A 112 15.64 -20.59 23.26
N LYS A 113 14.93 -21.01 22.23
CA LYS A 113 15.41 -21.92 21.19
C LYS A 113 15.24 -21.22 19.86
N ASP A 114 16.26 -21.28 19.01
CA ASP A 114 16.19 -20.71 17.68
C ASP A 114 15.15 -21.49 16.86
N ALA A 115 14.39 -20.76 16.05
CA ALA A 115 13.41 -21.38 15.17
C ALA A 115 14.14 -22.24 14.14
N THR A 116 13.69 -23.47 13.96
CA THR A 116 14.18 -24.33 12.88
C THR A 116 13.79 -23.72 11.54
N VAL A 117 14.77 -23.46 10.68
CA VAL A 117 14.53 -22.95 9.33
C VAL A 117 13.81 -24.02 8.53
N LEU A 118 12.61 -23.71 8.03
CA LEU A 118 11.74 -24.69 7.39
C LEU A 118 12.41 -25.38 6.20
N GLY A 119 13.12 -24.62 5.36
CA GLY A 119 13.83 -25.15 4.20
C GLY A 119 15.00 -26.07 4.57
N GLU A 120 15.64 -25.85 5.71
CA GLU A 120 16.71 -26.73 6.20
C GLU A 120 16.17 -28.04 6.77
N ALA A 121 15.06 -27.96 7.53
CA ALA A 121 14.40 -29.14 8.08
C ALA A 121 13.71 -30.00 7.01
N HIS A 122 13.24 -29.37 5.94
CA HIS A 122 12.49 -30.03 4.88
C HIS A 122 12.92 -29.52 3.50
N PRO A 123 14.07 -29.98 2.97
CA PRO A 123 14.63 -29.47 1.71
C PRO A 123 13.70 -29.66 0.50
N ASP A 124 12.90 -30.72 0.50
CA ASP A 124 11.97 -31.03 -0.61
C ASP A 124 10.60 -30.34 -0.47
N LEU A 125 10.35 -29.61 0.62
CA LEU A 125 9.01 -29.11 0.95
C LEU A 125 8.52 -28.07 -0.05
N ALA A 126 9.42 -27.21 -0.55
CA ALA A 126 9.07 -26.22 -1.56
C ALA A 126 8.61 -26.89 -2.86
N GLU A 127 9.29 -27.95 -3.31
CA GLU A 127 8.90 -28.72 -4.49
C GLU A 127 7.56 -29.44 -4.25
N GLN A 128 7.36 -30.02 -3.07
CA GLN A 128 6.10 -30.65 -2.69
C GLN A 128 4.93 -29.65 -2.72
N TRP A 129 5.12 -28.44 -2.20
CA TRP A 129 4.09 -27.40 -2.22
C TRP A 129 3.79 -26.91 -3.63
N GLN A 130 4.79 -26.81 -4.51
CA GLN A 130 4.58 -26.46 -5.92
C GLN A 130 3.79 -27.51 -6.69
N LYS A 131 3.85 -28.79 -6.28
CA LYS A 131 3.03 -29.87 -6.87
C LYS A 131 1.55 -29.75 -6.50
N VAL A 132 1.25 -29.14 -5.36
CA VAL A 132 -0.14 -28.88 -4.94
C VAL A 132 -0.61 -27.60 -5.63
N ARG A 133 -1.70 -27.68 -6.40
CA ARG A 133 -2.31 -26.48 -6.99
C ARG A 133 -2.93 -25.61 -5.90
N PRO A 134 -2.93 -24.26 -6.03
CA PRO A 134 -3.69 -23.40 -5.14
C PRO A 134 -5.13 -23.89 -5.02
N PRO A 135 -5.71 -23.91 -3.82
CA PRO A 135 -7.07 -24.39 -3.64
C PRO A 135 -8.02 -23.57 -4.51
N VAL A 136 -8.84 -24.25 -5.31
CA VAL A 136 -10.00 -23.60 -5.93
C VAL A 136 -10.96 -23.30 -4.78
N MET A 137 -10.98 -22.05 -4.33
CA MET A 137 -12.01 -21.60 -3.42
C MET A 137 -13.34 -21.79 -4.14
N ALA A 138 -14.16 -22.77 -3.72
CA ALA A 138 -15.39 -23.16 -4.42
C ALA A 138 -16.39 -22.01 -4.63
N SER A 139 -16.21 -20.90 -3.90
CA SER A 139 -17.00 -19.67 -4.00
C SER A 139 -16.28 -18.52 -4.73
N ALA A 140 -15.05 -18.72 -5.20
CA ALA A 140 -14.37 -17.72 -6.02
C ALA A 140 -15.03 -17.70 -7.41
N PRO A 141 -15.47 -16.51 -7.90
CA PRO A 141 -15.98 -16.39 -9.25
C PRO A 141 -14.90 -16.87 -10.23
N THR A 142 -15.24 -17.76 -11.15
CA THR A 142 -14.35 -18.13 -12.25
C THR A 142 -13.96 -16.84 -12.98
N PRO A 143 -12.66 -16.50 -13.08
CA PRO A 143 -12.24 -15.34 -13.86
C PRO A 143 -12.72 -15.55 -15.29
N ARG A 144 -13.70 -14.75 -15.72
CA ARG A 144 -14.17 -14.77 -17.09
C ARG A 144 -13.02 -14.20 -17.92
N PRO A 145 -12.46 -14.93 -18.90
CA PRO A 145 -11.47 -14.34 -19.79
C PRO A 145 -12.13 -13.13 -20.45
N VAL A 146 -11.66 -11.93 -20.10
CA VAL A 146 -12.01 -10.69 -20.77
C VAL A 146 -11.34 -10.77 -22.13
N THR A 147 -12.09 -11.24 -23.13
CA THR A 147 -11.74 -11.01 -24.53
C THR A 147 -11.75 -9.50 -24.75
N ALA A 148 -10.57 -8.93 -25.02
CA ALA A 148 -10.45 -7.56 -25.51
C ALA A 148 -11.28 -7.45 -26.81
N SER A 149 -12.38 -6.70 -26.75
CA SER A 149 -13.26 -6.46 -27.89
C SER A 149 -13.55 -4.97 -27.95
N GLY A 150 -13.09 -4.27 -28.99
CA GLY A 150 -13.57 -2.94 -29.42
C GLY A 150 -13.54 -1.77 -28.42
N ASP A 151 -13.13 -2.01 -27.18
CA ASP A 151 -13.24 -1.12 -26.02
C ASP A 151 -11.86 -0.54 -25.63
N GLU A 152 -10.91 -0.53 -26.58
CA GLU A 152 -9.56 -0.04 -26.38
C GLU A 152 -9.14 0.89 -27.53
N ILE A 153 -8.58 2.05 -27.20
CA ILE A 153 -7.93 2.95 -28.15
C ILE A 153 -6.52 3.30 -27.67
N SER A 154 -5.60 3.57 -28.61
CA SER A 154 -4.24 3.94 -28.24
C SER A 154 -4.18 5.36 -27.65
N ASP A 155 -3.18 5.64 -26.81
CA ASP A 155 -2.96 6.99 -26.29
C ASP A 155 -2.67 8.02 -27.40
N ALA A 156 -2.02 7.60 -28.48
CA ALA A 156 -1.74 8.45 -29.65
C ALA A 156 -3.03 8.84 -30.38
N ASP A 157 -3.97 7.89 -30.54
CA ASP A 157 -5.26 8.14 -31.18
C ASP A 157 -6.14 9.02 -30.29
N MET A 158 -6.18 8.77 -28.98
CA MET A 158 -6.91 9.64 -28.04
C MET A 158 -6.34 11.06 -28.05
N THR A 159 -5.01 11.21 -28.05
CA THR A 159 -4.36 12.53 -28.12
C THR A 159 -4.71 13.26 -29.41
N THR A 160 -4.76 12.53 -30.53
CA THR A 160 -5.17 13.07 -31.83
C THR A 160 -6.65 13.47 -31.83
N ALA A 161 -7.53 12.66 -31.21
CA ALA A 161 -8.94 12.97 -31.06
C ALA A 161 -9.19 14.21 -30.19
N VAL A 162 -8.43 14.39 -29.11
CA VAL A 162 -8.49 15.60 -28.27
C VAL A 162 -8.01 16.82 -29.06
N ALA A 163 -6.89 16.71 -29.78
CA ALA A 163 -6.36 17.80 -30.60
C ALA A 163 -7.31 18.20 -31.74
N ALA A 164 -8.04 17.23 -32.30
CA ALA A 164 -9.05 17.45 -33.33
C ALA A 164 -10.41 17.93 -32.78
N GLY A 165 -10.58 18.01 -31.45
CA GLY A 165 -11.84 18.39 -30.81
C GLY A 165 -12.93 17.31 -30.84
N HIS A 166 -12.59 16.07 -31.17
CA HIS A 166 -13.48 14.91 -31.14
C HIS A 166 -13.56 14.26 -29.76
N ALA A 167 -12.56 14.46 -28.91
CA ALA A 167 -12.56 14.03 -27.52
C ALA A 167 -12.44 15.20 -26.54
N GLU A 168 -13.21 15.14 -25.46
CA GLU A 168 -13.21 16.12 -24.38
C GLU A 168 -12.52 15.54 -23.13
N PRO A 169 -11.37 16.08 -22.70
CA PRO A 169 -10.76 15.68 -21.44
C PRO A 169 -11.68 15.99 -20.25
N HIS A 170 -11.64 15.16 -19.21
CA HIS A 170 -12.45 15.36 -18.01
C HIS A 170 -12.15 16.71 -17.34
N SER A 171 -10.87 16.96 -17.04
CA SER A 171 -10.33 18.19 -16.45
C SER A 171 -8.80 18.15 -16.52
N ARG A 172 -8.12 19.29 -16.45
CA ARG A 172 -6.64 19.32 -16.44
C ARG A 172 -6.08 18.59 -15.21
N SER A 173 -6.76 18.73 -14.07
CA SER A 173 -6.37 18.09 -12.81
C SER A 173 -6.63 16.57 -12.79
N MET A 174 -7.37 16.02 -13.77
CA MET A 174 -7.64 14.58 -13.88
C MET A 174 -7.48 14.13 -15.34
N PRO A 175 -6.24 14.00 -15.85
CA PRO A 175 -5.95 13.74 -17.26
C PRO A 175 -6.14 12.26 -17.66
N TYR A 176 -6.62 11.42 -16.75
CA TYR A 176 -6.82 9.98 -16.94
C TYR A 176 -8.22 9.63 -17.44
N TYR A 177 -9.13 10.61 -17.57
CA TYR A 177 -10.45 10.42 -18.15
C TYR A 177 -10.68 11.37 -19.34
N ALA A 178 -11.29 10.84 -20.40
CA ALA A 178 -11.68 11.61 -21.57
C ALA A 178 -12.98 11.05 -22.16
N ARG A 179 -13.79 11.93 -22.74
CA ARG A 179 -15.07 11.60 -23.38
C ARG A 179 -14.92 11.69 -24.89
N LEU A 180 -15.02 10.57 -25.58
CA LEU A 180 -14.96 10.46 -27.04
C LEU A 180 -16.33 9.94 -27.53
N ASP A 181 -16.96 10.68 -28.45
CA ASP A 181 -18.28 10.36 -29.01
C ASP A 181 -19.36 10.05 -27.94
N GLY A 182 -19.36 10.85 -26.86
CA GLY A 182 -20.31 10.69 -25.76
C GLY A 182 -20.04 9.52 -24.82
N THR A 183 -18.94 8.79 -25.00
CA THR A 183 -18.53 7.67 -24.15
C THR A 183 -17.31 8.04 -23.34
N TRP A 184 -17.30 7.72 -22.04
CA TRP A 184 -16.14 7.91 -21.18
C TRP A 184 -15.09 6.80 -21.36
N TRP A 185 -13.83 7.20 -21.38
CA TRP A 185 -12.65 6.36 -21.48
C TRP A 185 -11.70 6.67 -20.33
N THR A 186 -11.04 5.64 -19.82
CA THR A 186 -10.02 5.74 -18.76
C THR A 186 -8.66 5.34 -19.30
N ARG A 187 -7.63 6.09 -18.95
CA ARG A 187 -6.25 5.75 -19.31
C ARG A 187 -5.74 4.60 -18.44
N SER A 188 -5.10 3.61 -19.06
CA SER A 188 -4.40 2.52 -18.36
C SER A 188 -3.26 3.08 -17.49
N THR A 189 -2.91 2.35 -16.43
CA THR A 189 -1.80 2.71 -15.53
C THR A 189 -0.44 2.70 -16.23
N ASP A 190 -0.29 1.94 -17.32
CA ASP A 190 0.90 1.96 -18.18
C ASP A 190 0.96 3.19 -19.10
N GLY A 191 -0.14 3.95 -19.19
CA GLY A 191 -0.26 5.17 -20.00
C GLY A 191 -0.33 4.94 -21.51
N THR A 192 -0.36 3.69 -21.98
CA THR A 192 -0.26 3.34 -23.40
C THR A 192 -1.61 3.20 -24.08
N THR A 193 -2.64 2.81 -23.33
CA THR A 193 -3.97 2.54 -23.88
C THR A 193 -5.07 3.18 -23.04
N TRP A 194 -6.21 3.38 -23.68
CA TRP A 194 -7.44 3.90 -23.11
C TRP A 194 -8.50 2.84 -23.20
N LEU A 195 -9.13 2.55 -22.07
CA LEU A 195 -10.17 1.55 -21.94
C LEU A 195 -11.53 2.23 -21.80
N ARG A 196 -12.52 1.75 -22.53
CA ARG A 196 -13.88 2.27 -22.44
C ARG A 196 -14.45 1.98 -21.06
N CYS A 197 -14.97 3.01 -20.40
CA CYS A 197 -15.78 2.83 -19.21
C CYS A 197 -17.11 2.19 -19.64
N THR A 198 -17.46 1.03 -19.09
CA THR A 198 -18.70 0.31 -19.42
C THR A 198 -19.77 0.43 -18.34
N ASP A 199 -19.41 0.88 -17.14
CA ASP A 199 -20.33 1.09 -16.02
C ASP A 199 -21.11 2.42 -16.17
N PRO A 200 -22.47 2.37 -16.31
CA PRO A 200 -23.30 3.56 -16.40
C PRO A 200 -23.28 4.45 -15.17
N THR A 201 -23.05 3.87 -13.98
CA THR A 201 -22.96 4.63 -12.72
C THR A 201 -21.71 5.50 -12.71
N HIS A 202 -20.61 4.93 -13.19
CA HIS A 202 -19.35 5.65 -13.34
C HIS A 202 -19.45 6.75 -14.40
N HIS A 203 -20.17 6.51 -15.52
CA HIS A 203 -20.43 7.57 -16.52
C HIS A 203 -21.15 8.78 -15.92
N ALA A 204 -22.25 8.55 -15.21
CA ALA A 204 -23.02 9.64 -14.59
C ALA A 204 -22.18 10.43 -13.57
N HIS A 205 -21.29 9.73 -12.84
CA HIS A 205 -20.36 10.39 -11.92
C HIS A 205 -19.34 11.27 -12.66
N LEU A 206 -18.76 10.79 -13.76
CA LEU A 206 -17.80 11.55 -14.57
C LEU A 206 -18.45 12.77 -15.24
N ASP A 207 -19.71 12.67 -15.66
CA ASP A 207 -20.46 13.82 -16.19
C ASP A 207 -20.68 14.91 -15.13
N ASP A 208 -21.12 14.55 -13.93
CA ASP A 208 -21.33 15.50 -12.82
C ASP A 208 -20.02 16.17 -12.39
N THR A 209 -18.96 15.38 -12.26
CA THR A 209 -17.67 15.86 -11.74
C THR A 209 -16.86 16.64 -12.76
N SER A 210 -16.94 16.32 -14.05
CA SER A 210 -16.17 16.99 -15.11
C SER A 210 -16.46 18.49 -15.19
N ALA A 211 -17.74 18.90 -15.11
CA ALA A 211 -18.10 20.31 -15.18
C ALA A 211 -17.56 21.09 -13.98
N ARG A 212 -17.70 20.53 -12.77
CA ARG A 212 -17.23 21.14 -11.52
C ARG A 212 -15.70 21.27 -11.51
N MET A 213 -14.99 20.24 -11.96
CA MET A 213 -13.53 20.22 -11.96
C MET A 213 -12.96 21.18 -13.02
N ARG A 214 -13.58 21.28 -14.20
CA ARG A 214 -13.19 22.28 -15.21
C ARG A 214 -13.40 23.72 -14.72
N ALA A 215 -14.49 23.98 -14.00
CA ALA A 215 -14.72 25.27 -13.37
C ALA A 215 -13.64 25.58 -12.30
N ALA A 216 -13.27 24.59 -11.49
CA ALA A 216 -12.21 24.73 -10.49
C ALA A 216 -10.83 24.99 -11.14
N ASP A 217 -10.50 24.27 -12.21
CA ASP A 217 -9.25 24.48 -12.97
C ASP A 217 -9.20 25.91 -13.54
N THR A 218 -10.31 26.40 -14.10
CA THR A 218 -10.41 27.77 -14.64
C THR A 218 -10.25 28.82 -13.55
N ALA A 219 -10.89 28.63 -12.39
CA ALA A 219 -10.76 29.52 -11.25
C ALA A 219 -9.32 29.55 -10.70
N ARG A 220 -8.62 28.40 -10.73
CA ARG A 220 -7.21 28.31 -10.35
C ARG A 220 -6.32 29.11 -11.30
N ASP A 221 -6.55 29.02 -12.60
CA ASP A 221 -5.77 29.75 -13.61
C ASP A 221 -5.91 31.27 -13.49
N GLN A 222 -7.06 31.75 -13.02
CA GLN A 222 -7.30 33.17 -12.76
C GLN A 222 -6.60 33.69 -11.50
N LEU A 223 -6.29 32.81 -10.54
CA LEU A 223 -5.56 33.16 -9.31
C LEU A 223 -4.04 33.17 -9.53
N ASP A 224 -3.57 32.43 -10.53
CA ASP A 224 -2.15 32.32 -10.86
C ASP A 224 -1.70 33.35 -11.94
N GLN A 225 -2.62 34.22 -12.40
CA GLN A 225 -2.38 35.37 -13.30
C GLN A 225 -2.25 36.69 -12.51
#